data_AF-A0A6T0T478-F1
#
_entry.id   AF-A0A6T0T478-F1
#
_cell.length_a   1.000
_cell.length_b   1.000
_cell.length_c   1.000
_cell.angle_alpha   90.00
_cell.angle_beta   90.00
_cell.angle_gamma   90.00
#
_symmetry.space_group_name_H-M   'P 1'
#
loop_
_entity.id
_entity.type
_entity.pdbx_description
1 polymer ?
#
loop_
_entity_poly.entity_id
_entity_poly.type
_entity_poly.pdbx_seq_one_letter_code
_entity_poly.pdbx_strand_id
1 'polypeptide(L)'
;PGSSCLGPSIAKSSSMSPEAASRLRFHMAARRTTLAALAVLAVSRSEVADLHESGIHVSELEAEDVCQGAIDSEQCGLSLRQLRGWQKSVALDKQSPLIGELGGSGPTGAVNATKADYRPFNRELSSPSPAPLQTFYVYRVANDEVYPPMNVNAGNLAGVLWYLHHEVVVQYPRKFGISKIVRYKVQTRATKPLWDKGMHFGVRAAFDKGQATGPFVCGRNWVNRTNVSSGTPQPRFCDGPWQESITLTSINGKNYSGPFEWSQYGYFVGCNNLGEFPFPTYPVAYPRAVWYSLPGSCPDVPFFSETKACEAASPGGFCGLEKTPTGEGDCTWSYEYAGEVRINDIVGISQWDWPHFWELGKKEYDPFTDRGLGFSWWDGINNVTENRRRINETETLFRLRYPNMTAPEELPAPACDFQYGKFYHDFYLRNPYEEDSAPCGKPAPGSSCQKDISWAKSDGVYAHPEWYEGLSPAADAEDFQRLLWMQGSSGCPRPCES
;
A
#
# COMPACT_ATOMS: atom_id res chain seq x y z
N PRO A 1 40.36 33.13 -48.15
CA PRO A 1 41.58 32.58 -48.80
C PRO A 1 42.68 32.31 -47.75
N GLY A 2 43.11 31.07 -47.50
CA GLY A 2 42.75 29.80 -48.12
C GLY A 2 43.98 28.88 -48.18
N SER A 3 43.76 27.56 -48.22
CA SER A 3 44.75 26.47 -48.44
C SER A 3 45.97 26.38 -47.49
N SER A 4 46.55 25.23 -47.13
CA SER A 4 46.12 23.83 -46.89
C SER A 4 47.32 22.90 -47.14
N CYS A 5 47.60 21.98 -46.22
CA CYS A 5 48.28 20.69 -46.44
C CYS A 5 49.71 20.64 -46.99
N LEU A 6 50.57 19.84 -46.33
CA LEU A 6 51.34 18.74 -46.94
C LEU A 6 51.95 17.85 -45.83
N GLY A 7 52.10 16.55 -46.08
CA GLY A 7 52.81 15.59 -45.20
C GLY A 7 54.20 15.22 -45.75
N PRO A 8 54.97 14.34 -45.07
CA PRO A 8 55.25 13.06 -45.71
C PRO A 8 55.44 11.81 -44.80
N SER A 9 55.59 10.69 -45.51
CA SER A 9 55.59 9.24 -45.21
C SER A 9 56.63 8.58 -44.26
N ILE A 10 56.14 7.53 -43.55
CA ILE A 10 56.63 6.12 -43.48
C ILE A 10 58.03 5.75 -42.89
N ALA A 11 58.01 4.96 -41.79
CA ALA A 11 58.71 3.67 -41.58
C ALA A 11 58.13 2.95 -40.33
N LYS A 12 57.54 1.73 -40.42
CA LYS A 12 58.14 0.38 -40.18
C LYS A 12 59.06 0.28 -38.94
N SER A 13 58.94 -0.70 -38.02
CA SER A 13 57.98 -1.81 -37.76
C SER A 13 58.29 -2.38 -36.33
N SER A 14 57.67 -3.37 -35.69
CA SER A 14 56.74 -4.49 -36.00
C SER A 14 55.86 -4.77 -34.72
N SER A 15 55.29 -5.93 -34.30
CA SER A 15 55.28 -7.37 -34.68
C SER A 15 54.01 -8.08 -34.10
N MET A 16 53.93 -9.43 -34.19
CA MET A 16 52.89 -10.35 -33.61
C MET A 16 51.43 -10.16 -34.10
N SER A 17 50.55 -11.19 -34.16
CA SER A 17 50.71 -12.65 -34.38
C SER A 17 49.39 -13.20 -34.99
N PRO A 18 49.30 -14.46 -35.50
CA PRO A 18 48.24 -14.84 -36.46
C PRO A 18 47.02 -15.59 -35.87
N GLU A 19 45.84 -14.96 -35.84
CA GLU A 19 44.55 -15.68 -35.61
C GLU A 19 43.31 -15.08 -36.31
N ALA A 20 43.51 -14.26 -37.36
CA ALA A 20 42.44 -13.51 -38.02
C ALA A 20 41.45 -14.33 -38.90
N ALA A 21 41.61 -15.66 -38.97
CA ALA A 21 40.95 -16.50 -40.00
C ALA A 21 39.62 -17.16 -39.58
N SER A 22 39.19 -17.07 -38.32
CA SER A 22 37.95 -17.73 -37.83
C SER A 22 36.75 -16.78 -37.65
N ARG A 23 36.98 -15.47 -37.50
CA ARG A 23 35.93 -14.51 -37.09
C ARG A 23 34.86 -14.17 -38.14
N LEU A 24 35.01 -14.63 -39.40
CA LEU A 24 34.03 -14.31 -40.46
C LEU A 24 32.71 -15.12 -40.39
N ARG A 25 32.61 -16.16 -39.56
CA ARG A 25 31.34 -16.93 -39.40
C ARG A 25 30.44 -16.45 -38.25
N PHE A 26 30.90 -15.55 -37.38
CA PHE A 26 30.07 -15.00 -36.29
C PHE A 26 29.17 -13.82 -36.72
N HIS A 27 29.51 -13.11 -37.80
CA HIS A 27 28.81 -11.87 -38.18
C HIS A 27 27.39 -12.03 -38.76
N MET A 28 26.92 -13.25 -39.04
CA MET A 28 25.52 -13.51 -39.40
C MET A 28 24.64 -13.94 -38.21
N ALA A 29 25.21 -14.48 -37.14
CA ALA A 29 24.47 -14.76 -35.91
C ALA A 29 24.17 -13.46 -35.14
N ALA A 30 25.19 -12.61 -34.99
CA ALA A 30 25.13 -11.36 -34.23
C ALA A 30 24.20 -10.27 -34.80
N ARG A 31 23.52 -10.50 -35.94
CA ARG A 31 22.50 -9.60 -36.49
C ARG A 31 21.06 -10.00 -36.18
N ARG A 32 20.80 -11.19 -35.64
CA ARG A 32 19.45 -11.59 -35.18
C ARG A 32 19.19 -11.20 -33.73
N THR A 33 20.19 -11.31 -32.84
CA THR A 33 20.07 -10.93 -31.43
C THR A 33 19.89 -9.43 -31.19
N THR A 34 20.46 -8.56 -32.03
CA THR A 34 20.30 -7.09 -31.87
C THR A 34 18.88 -6.61 -32.14
N LEU A 35 18.12 -7.28 -33.02
CA LEU A 35 16.73 -6.95 -33.31
C LEU A 35 15.81 -7.35 -32.15
N ALA A 36 16.02 -8.53 -31.55
CA ALA A 36 15.29 -8.94 -30.35
C ALA A 36 15.54 -7.99 -29.16
N ALA A 37 16.80 -7.56 -28.95
CA ALA A 37 17.15 -6.65 -27.87
C ALA A 37 16.56 -5.23 -28.03
N LEU A 38 16.34 -4.76 -29.25
CA LEU A 38 15.72 -3.44 -29.51
C LEU A 38 14.20 -3.45 -29.27
N ALA A 39 13.51 -4.56 -29.57
CA ALA A 39 12.07 -4.71 -29.35
C ALA A 39 11.65 -4.67 -27.86
N VAL A 40 12.59 -4.83 -26.93
CA VAL A 40 12.34 -4.83 -25.47
C VAL A 40 12.49 -3.43 -24.83
N LEU A 41 13.08 -2.45 -25.54
CA LEU A 41 13.41 -1.13 -24.98
C LEU A 41 12.64 0.06 -25.58
N ALA A 42 11.82 -0.16 -26.61
CA ALA A 42 10.81 0.80 -27.05
C ALA A 42 9.59 0.08 -27.62
N VAL A 43 8.42 0.29 -27.03
CA VAL A 43 7.13 -0.07 -27.63
C VAL A 43 6.19 1.11 -27.47
N SER A 44 6.20 2.00 -28.47
CA SER A 44 5.13 2.96 -28.66
C SER A 44 3.90 2.25 -29.24
N ARG A 45 2.71 2.87 -29.15
CA ARG A 45 1.46 2.28 -29.68
C ARG A 45 1.48 1.97 -31.19
N SER A 46 2.44 2.52 -31.94
CA SER A 46 2.63 2.27 -33.37
C SER A 46 3.30 0.93 -33.70
N GLU A 47 4.20 0.44 -32.85
CA GLU A 47 5.12 -0.66 -33.21
C GLU A 47 4.55 -2.06 -32.94
N VAL A 48 3.40 -2.14 -32.25
CA VAL A 48 2.71 -3.42 -31.96
C VAL A 48 2.08 -4.04 -33.21
N ALA A 49 1.85 -3.26 -34.27
CA ALA A 49 1.31 -3.76 -35.54
C ALA A 49 2.27 -4.75 -36.22
N ASP A 50 3.57 -4.43 -36.25
CA ASP A 50 4.60 -5.18 -37.00
C ASP A 50 4.92 -6.55 -36.36
N LEU A 51 4.68 -6.69 -35.04
CA LEU A 51 4.78 -7.97 -34.34
C LEU A 51 3.74 -9.00 -34.83
N HIS A 52 2.61 -8.55 -35.38
CA HIS A 52 1.57 -9.44 -35.88
C HIS A 52 1.88 -9.99 -37.28
N GLU A 53 2.76 -9.35 -38.06
CA GLU A 53 3.25 -9.87 -39.35
C GLU A 53 4.38 -10.92 -39.17
N SER A 54 5.05 -10.94 -38.02
CA SER A 54 6.18 -11.84 -37.73
C SER A 54 5.79 -13.16 -37.04
N GLY A 55 4.50 -13.36 -36.75
CA GLY A 55 3.94 -14.68 -36.40
C GLY A 55 4.23 -15.18 -34.99
N ILE A 56 4.69 -14.32 -34.08
CA ILE A 56 5.01 -14.69 -32.69
C ILE A 56 3.76 -14.46 -31.81
N HIS A 57 3.23 -15.53 -31.22
CA HIS A 57 2.12 -15.44 -30.27
C HIS A 57 2.61 -15.14 -28.85
N VAL A 58 2.18 -14.00 -28.29
CA VAL A 58 2.55 -13.52 -26.92
C VAL A 58 2.12 -14.48 -25.80
N SER A 59 1.30 -15.50 -26.11
CA SER A 59 0.94 -16.59 -25.20
C SER A 59 2.02 -17.65 -24.99
N GLU A 60 3.11 -17.63 -25.78
CA GLU A 60 4.16 -18.68 -25.79
C GLU A 60 5.49 -18.23 -25.16
N LEU A 61 5.52 -17.03 -24.54
CA LEU A 61 6.73 -16.49 -23.90
C LEU A 61 6.83 -16.92 -22.43
N GLU A 62 7.73 -17.85 -22.15
CA GLU A 62 8.06 -18.25 -20.78
C GLU A 62 8.98 -17.25 -20.06
N ALA A 63 8.91 -17.23 -18.72
CA ALA A 63 9.61 -16.24 -17.91
C ALA A 63 11.15 -16.33 -18.00
N GLU A 64 11.68 -17.51 -18.34
CA GLU A 64 13.11 -17.79 -18.40
C GLU A 64 13.79 -17.20 -19.65
N ASP A 65 13.06 -17.04 -20.77
CA ASP A 65 13.58 -16.39 -21.98
C ASP A 65 13.68 -14.86 -21.82
N VAL A 66 12.79 -14.26 -21.01
CA VAL A 66 12.71 -12.80 -20.80
C VAL A 66 13.91 -12.27 -20.00
N CYS A 67 14.49 -13.07 -19.09
CA CYS A 67 15.61 -12.62 -18.25
C CYS A 67 17.01 -12.85 -18.84
N GLN A 68 17.16 -13.45 -20.04
CA GLN A 68 18.46 -13.69 -20.68
C GLN A 68 19.09 -12.41 -21.28
N GLY A 69 19.38 -11.43 -20.42
CA GLY A 69 20.02 -10.17 -20.80
C GLY A 69 19.88 -9.04 -19.76
N ALA A 70 19.04 -9.21 -18.74
CA ALA A 70 18.89 -8.23 -17.67
C ALA A 70 20.14 -8.18 -16.77
N ILE A 71 20.71 -7.00 -16.60
CA ILE A 71 21.87 -6.77 -15.70
C ILE A 71 21.43 -6.66 -14.23
N ASP A 72 20.13 -6.39 -14.01
CA ASP A 72 19.50 -6.22 -12.70
C ASP A 72 18.25 -7.11 -12.58
N SER A 73 18.11 -7.81 -11.44
CA SER A 73 16.95 -8.65 -11.15
C SER A 73 15.68 -7.85 -10.86
N GLU A 74 15.80 -6.62 -10.33
CA GLU A 74 14.66 -5.71 -10.15
C GLU A 74 14.11 -5.27 -11.52
N GLN A 75 14.98 -5.12 -12.53
CA GLN A 75 14.58 -4.81 -13.89
C GLN A 75 13.87 -5.98 -14.60
N CYS A 76 14.35 -7.24 -14.49
CA CYS A 76 13.57 -8.35 -15.06
C CYS A 76 12.24 -8.57 -14.32
N GLY A 77 12.19 -8.34 -12.99
CA GLY A 77 10.96 -8.33 -12.22
C GLY A 77 9.92 -7.34 -12.75
N LEU A 78 10.35 -6.17 -13.24
CA LEU A 78 9.49 -5.20 -13.93
C LEU A 78 9.02 -5.69 -15.30
N SER A 79 9.90 -6.27 -16.14
CA SER A 79 9.50 -6.83 -17.44
C SER A 79 8.48 -7.97 -17.32
N LEU A 80 8.63 -8.86 -16.32
CA LEU A 80 7.67 -9.95 -16.07
C LEU A 80 6.30 -9.43 -15.57
N ARG A 81 6.27 -8.33 -14.81
CA ARG A 81 5.02 -7.63 -14.48
C ARG A 81 4.35 -7.02 -15.71
N GLN A 82 5.12 -6.42 -16.62
CA GLN A 82 4.58 -5.81 -17.84
C GLN A 82 3.83 -6.86 -18.68
N LEU A 83 4.44 -8.02 -18.94
CA LEU A 83 3.82 -9.11 -19.71
C LEU A 83 2.54 -9.66 -19.02
N ARG A 84 2.62 -10.00 -17.72
CA ARG A 84 1.47 -10.51 -16.96
C ARG A 84 0.36 -9.47 -16.76
N GLY A 85 0.71 -8.18 -16.72
CA GLY A 85 -0.21 -7.06 -16.69
C GLY A 85 -0.92 -6.86 -18.03
N TRP A 86 -0.19 -6.91 -19.14
CA TRP A 86 -0.73 -6.83 -20.49
C TRP A 86 -1.70 -7.97 -20.82
N GLN A 87 -1.39 -9.20 -20.41
CA GLN A 87 -2.33 -10.32 -20.54
C GLN A 87 -3.67 -10.06 -19.83
N LYS A 88 -3.66 -9.36 -18.68
CA LYS A 88 -4.88 -8.96 -17.95
C LYS A 88 -5.56 -7.74 -18.57
N SER A 89 -4.85 -6.76 -19.15
CA SER A 89 -5.47 -5.57 -19.76
C SER A 89 -6.00 -5.82 -21.17
N VAL A 90 -5.31 -6.60 -22.00
CA VAL A 90 -5.79 -7.00 -23.34
C VAL A 90 -7.04 -7.89 -23.27
N ALA A 91 -7.23 -8.61 -22.16
CA ALA A 91 -8.48 -9.32 -21.86
C ALA A 91 -9.64 -8.38 -21.50
N LEU A 92 -9.37 -7.19 -20.94
CA LEU A 92 -10.39 -6.18 -20.61
C LEU A 92 -10.79 -5.33 -21.81
N ASP A 93 -9.86 -5.06 -22.74
CA ASP A 93 -10.11 -4.27 -23.97
C ASP A 93 -11.01 -4.99 -25.00
N LYS A 94 -11.32 -6.29 -24.79
CA LYS A 94 -12.13 -7.11 -25.70
C LYS A 94 -13.56 -7.37 -25.21
N GLN A 95 -14.32 -6.32 -24.94
CA GLN A 95 -15.78 -6.43 -24.82
C GLN A 95 -16.46 -6.55 -26.21
N SER A 96 -16.88 -7.76 -26.59
CA SER A 96 -17.97 -7.96 -27.55
C SER A 96 -18.60 -9.37 -27.43
N PRO A 97 -19.93 -9.51 -27.61
CA PRO A 97 -20.64 -10.74 -27.30
C PRO A 97 -20.78 -11.68 -28.51
N LEU A 98 -20.54 -12.97 -28.33
CA LEU A 98 -21.06 -14.02 -29.21
C LEU A 98 -21.58 -15.21 -28.40
N ILE A 99 -22.81 -15.62 -28.73
CA ILE A 99 -23.47 -16.83 -28.26
C ILE A 99 -23.12 -17.95 -29.24
N GLY A 100 -22.78 -19.14 -28.74
CA GLY A 100 -22.57 -20.31 -29.59
C GLY A 100 -22.21 -21.55 -28.78
N GLU A 101 -23.16 -22.49 -28.67
CA GLU A 101 -22.86 -23.85 -28.21
C GLU A 101 -22.11 -24.63 -29.31
N LEU A 102 -21.19 -25.51 -28.90
CA LEU A 102 -21.07 -26.89 -29.40
C LEU A 102 -20.02 -27.64 -28.56
N GLY A 103 -20.29 -28.90 -28.22
CA GLY A 103 -19.49 -29.66 -27.25
C GLY A 103 -18.35 -30.49 -27.86
N GLY A 104 -17.36 -30.82 -27.03
CA GLY A 104 -16.27 -31.76 -27.35
C GLY A 104 -15.69 -32.39 -26.07
N SER A 105 -15.41 -33.70 -26.10
CA SER A 105 -15.02 -34.49 -24.93
C SER A 105 -13.57 -35.00 -25.00
N GLY A 106 -12.74 -34.69 -24.01
CA GLY A 106 -11.39 -35.25 -23.86
C GLY A 106 -10.70 -34.79 -22.57
N PRO A 107 -9.88 -35.62 -21.88
CA PRO A 107 -9.51 -35.33 -20.48
C PRO A 107 -8.00 -35.13 -20.21
N THR A 108 -7.65 -34.01 -19.60
CA THR A 108 -6.49 -33.88 -18.69
C THR A 108 -6.85 -32.96 -17.53
N GLY A 109 -6.26 -33.20 -16.35
CA GLY A 109 -6.70 -32.59 -15.09
C GLY A 109 -6.26 -31.15 -14.90
N ALA A 110 -7.03 -30.19 -15.42
CA ALA A 110 -7.02 -28.83 -14.90
C ALA A 110 -7.68 -28.83 -13.51
N VAL A 111 -6.88 -28.68 -12.45
CA VAL A 111 -7.41 -28.44 -11.10
C VAL A 111 -7.98 -27.03 -11.07
N ASN A 112 -9.30 -26.92 -11.20
CA ASN A 112 -10.00 -25.66 -11.00
C ASN A 112 -9.74 -25.17 -9.57
N ALA A 113 -8.97 -24.08 -9.45
CA ALA A 113 -8.74 -23.35 -8.20
C ALA A 113 -10.05 -22.68 -7.73
N THR A 114 -10.93 -23.51 -7.17
CA THR A 114 -12.12 -23.08 -6.44
C THR A 114 -11.75 -22.71 -5.01
N LYS A 115 -12.71 -22.16 -4.26
CA LYS A 115 -12.59 -21.64 -2.87
C LYS A 115 -12.19 -22.68 -1.79
N ALA A 116 -11.64 -23.84 -2.16
CA ALA A 116 -11.48 -25.01 -1.29
C ALA A 116 -10.33 -24.92 -0.25
N ASP A 117 -9.37 -24.03 -0.47
CA ASP A 117 -8.11 -23.99 0.29
C ASP A 117 -7.99 -22.83 1.30
N TYR A 118 -8.81 -21.77 1.18
CA TYR A 118 -8.86 -20.73 2.22
C TYR A 118 -9.49 -21.28 3.50
N ARG A 119 -8.66 -21.52 4.52
CA ARG A 119 -9.03 -22.16 5.79
C ARG A 119 -8.68 -21.24 6.97
N PRO A 120 -9.46 -20.17 7.18
CA PRO A 120 -9.18 -19.22 8.25
C PRO A 120 -9.28 -19.87 9.63
N PHE A 121 -8.43 -19.42 10.55
CA PHE A 121 -8.48 -19.84 11.95
C PHE A 121 -9.84 -19.47 12.58
N ASN A 122 -10.29 -18.23 12.37
CA ASN A 122 -11.62 -17.82 12.77
C ASN A 122 -12.66 -18.27 11.72
N ARG A 123 -13.48 -19.27 12.08
CA ARG A 123 -14.46 -19.89 11.18
C ARG A 123 -15.56 -18.94 10.69
N GLU A 124 -15.81 -17.83 11.38
CA GLU A 124 -16.77 -16.83 10.92
C GLU A 124 -16.33 -16.15 9.62
N LEU A 125 -15.03 -16.14 9.32
CA LEU A 125 -14.47 -15.64 8.07
C LEU A 125 -14.82 -16.51 6.86
N SER A 126 -15.34 -17.72 7.07
CA SER A 126 -15.87 -18.61 6.02
C SER A 126 -17.38 -18.42 5.76
N SER A 127 -17.98 -17.35 6.25
CA SER A 127 -19.40 -16.99 6.04
C SER A 127 -19.57 -15.51 5.69
N PRO A 128 -20.53 -15.14 4.82
CA PRO A 128 -20.83 -13.74 4.53
C PRO A 128 -21.18 -12.91 5.77
N SER A 129 -20.72 -11.66 5.79
CA SER A 129 -20.91 -10.73 6.89
C SER A 129 -22.24 -9.95 6.76
N PRO A 130 -22.95 -9.68 7.87
CA PRO A 130 -24.13 -8.81 7.89
C PRO A 130 -23.77 -7.31 7.83
N ALA A 131 -22.48 -6.94 7.91
CA ALA A 131 -22.03 -5.55 7.87
C ALA A 131 -22.53 -4.82 6.61
N PRO A 132 -22.81 -3.51 6.67
CA PRO A 132 -23.25 -2.74 5.51
C PRO A 132 -22.14 -2.68 4.44
N LEU A 133 -22.57 -2.64 3.17
CA LEU A 133 -21.66 -2.41 2.05
C LEU A 133 -21.33 -0.92 1.97
N GLN A 134 -20.05 -0.57 2.07
CA GLN A 134 -19.57 0.80 1.86
C GLN A 134 -19.07 0.95 0.42
N THR A 135 -19.22 2.13 -0.18
CA THR A 135 -18.70 2.46 -1.52
C THR A 135 -18.22 3.90 -1.54
N PHE A 136 -16.94 4.13 -1.84
CA PHE A 136 -16.30 5.44 -1.75
C PHE A 136 -15.05 5.53 -2.64
N TYR A 137 -14.50 6.74 -2.79
CA TYR A 137 -13.28 6.96 -3.57
C TYR A 137 -12.01 6.78 -2.74
N VAL A 138 -11.13 5.91 -3.22
CA VAL A 138 -9.76 5.70 -2.72
C VAL A 138 -8.78 6.14 -3.81
N TYR A 139 -7.70 6.78 -3.39
CA TYR A 139 -6.70 7.41 -4.25
C TYR A 139 -5.34 6.73 -4.03
N ARG A 140 -4.55 6.61 -5.10
CA ARG A 140 -3.19 6.08 -5.10
C ARG A 140 -2.29 7.00 -5.93
N VAL A 141 -1.12 7.34 -5.41
CA VAL A 141 -0.05 7.97 -6.22
C VAL A 141 0.68 6.93 -7.04
N ALA A 142 1.01 7.27 -8.29
CA ALA A 142 1.71 6.39 -9.19
C ALA A 142 2.67 7.16 -10.12
N ASN A 143 3.66 6.45 -10.63
CA ASN A 143 4.33 6.78 -11.88
C ASN A 143 3.40 6.41 -13.06
N ASP A 144 3.93 6.42 -14.29
CA ASP A 144 3.16 6.02 -15.47
C ASP A 144 2.93 4.50 -15.59
N GLU A 145 3.66 3.67 -14.84
CA GLU A 145 3.45 2.22 -14.72
C GLU A 145 2.32 1.89 -13.74
N VAL A 146 1.06 2.07 -14.16
CA VAL A 146 -0.10 1.77 -13.30
C VAL A 146 -0.40 0.26 -13.29
N TYR A 147 -0.22 -0.34 -12.11
CA TYR A 147 -0.68 -1.69 -11.78
C TYR A 147 -1.94 -1.62 -10.89
N PRO A 148 -2.75 -2.70 -10.78
CA PRO A 148 -3.88 -2.78 -9.85
C PRO A 148 -3.57 -2.30 -8.42
N PRO A 149 -4.57 -1.80 -7.68
CA PRO A 149 -4.41 -1.33 -6.30
C PRO A 149 -4.40 -2.51 -5.29
N MET A 150 -3.68 -3.59 -5.60
CA MET A 150 -3.52 -4.77 -4.75
C MET A 150 -2.17 -4.73 -4.03
N ASN A 151 -2.16 -4.97 -2.72
CA ASN A 151 -0.97 -4.88 -1.86
C ASN A 151 -0.31 -3.48 -1.92
N VAL A 152 -1.14 -2.45 -1.76
CA VAL A 152 -0.72 -1.04 -1.88
C VAL A 152 -1.05 -0.22 -0.64
N ASN A 153 -0.23 0.80 -0.41
CA ASN A 153 -0.60 1.97 0.36
C ASN A 153 -1.49 2.87 -0.50
N ALA A 154 -2.66 3.22 0.01
CA ALA A 154 -3.60 4.15 -0.61
C ALA A 154 -4.12 5.14 0.43
N GLY A 155 -5.01 6.05 0.05
CA GLY A 155 -5.66 6.96 0.99
C GLY A 155 -6.87 7.66 0.43
N ASN A 156 -7.48 8.54 1.22
CA ASN A 156 -8.32 9.59 0.66
C ASN A 156 -7.44 10.68 0.01
N LEU A 157 -8.05 11.64 -0.69
CA LEU A 157 -7.31 12.66 -1.43
C LEU A 157 -6.34 13.47 -0.54
N ALA A 158 -6.72 13.72 0.71
CA ALA A 158 -5.88 14.40 1.70
C ALA A 158 -4.66 13.55 2.11
N GLY A 159 -4.84 12.24 2.35
CA GLY A 159 -3.75 11.31 2.69
C GLY A 159 -2.74 11.08 1.56
N VAL A 160 -3.16 11.10 0.29
CA VAL A 160 -2.21 11.00 -0.83
C VAL A 160 -1.50 12.32 -1.13
N LEU A 161 -2.17 13.47 -0.96
CA LEU A 161 -1.51 14.78 -1.07
C LEU A 161 -0.50 15.01 0.07
N TRP A 162 -0.80 14.52 1.29
CA TRP A 162 0.16 14.49 2.39
C TRP A 162 1.43 13.72 1.99
N TYR A 163 1.28 12.51 1.44
CA TYR A 163 2.42 11.70 1.00
C TYR A 163 3.23 12.37 -0.11
N LEU A 164 2.57 12.96 -1.12
CA LEU A 164 3.28 13.71 -2.16
C LEU A 164 4.16 14.80 -1.55
N HIS A 165 3.61 15.57 -0.63
CA HIS A 165 4.26 16.70 0.02
C HIS A 165 5.48 16.28 0.87
N HIS A 166 5.33 15.24 1.71
CA HIS A 166 6.37 14.84 2.66
C HIS A 166 7.46 13.97 2.03
N GLU A 167 7.11 13.14 1.05
CA GLU A 167 8.01 12.08 0.54
C GLU A 167 8.41 12.25 -0.93
N VAL A 168 7.57 12.85 -1.78
CA VAL A 168 7.75 12.78 -3.24
C VAL A 168 8.36 14.03 -3.86
N VAL A 169 7.88 15.22 -3.47
CA VAL A 169 8.31 16.50 -4.07
C VAL A 169 9.45 17.20 -3.32
N VAL A 170 9.86 16.65 -2.17
CA VAL A 170 11.09 17.04 -1.42
C VAL A 170 12.39 16.76 -2.18
N GLN A 171 12.32 16.03 -3.30
CA GLN A 171 13.47 15.61 -4.10
C GLN A 171 13.19 15.74 -5.61
N TYR A 172 14.26 15.88 -6.40
CA TYR A 172 14.21 15.87 -7.86
C TYR A 172 15.17 14.82 -8.45
N PRO A 173 14.74 13.99 -9.42
CA PRO A 173 13.36 13.78 -9.85
C PRO A 173 12.45 13.32 -8.70
N ARG A 174 11.13 13.52 -8.87
CA ARG A 174 10.10 13.08 -7.92
C ARG A 174 10.32 11.62 -7.54
N LYS A 175 10.21 11.30 -6.24
CA LYS A 175 10.50 9.97 -5.70
C LYS A 175 9.76 8.87 -6.48
N PHE A 176 10.48 7.81 -6.83
CA PHE A 176 10.00 6.68 -7.66
C PHE A 176 9.42 7.05 -9.05
N GLY A 177 9.71 8.25 -9.57
CA GLY A 177 9.16 8.72 -10.84
C GLY A 177 7.66 9.03 -10.79
N ILE A 178 7.10 9.25 -9.59
CA ILE A 178 5.67 9.49 -9.39
C ILE A 178 5.22 10.74 -10.16
N SER A 179 4.19 10.57 -11.00
CA SER A 179 3.76 11.55 -12.01
C SER A 179 2.26 11.85 -11.96
N LYS A 180 1.44 11.03 -11.27
CA LYS A 180 -0.02 11.13 -11.23
C LYS A 180 -0.66 10.62 -9.94
N ILE A 181 -1.91 11.05 -9.73
CA ILE A 181 -2.84 10.48 -8.75
C ILE A 181 -3.92 9.73 -9.52
N VAL A 182 -4.08 8.43 -9.22
CA VAL A 182 -5.16 7.58 -9.73
C VAL A 182 -6.25 7.45 -8.68
N ARG A 183 -7.51 7.53 -9.09
CA ARG A 183 -8.70 7.36 -8.25
C ARG A 183 -9.40 6.05 -8.60
N TYR A 184 -9.86 5.35 -7.57
CA TYR A 184 -10.62 4.10 -7.66
C TYR A 184 -11.91 4.25 -6.87
N LYS A 185 -13.02 3.76 -7.42
CA LYS A 185 -14.26 3.56 -6.66
C LYS A 185 -14.13 2.19 -5.98
N VAL A 186 -13.91 2.19 -4.67
CA VAL A 186 -13.73 0.96 -3.88
C VAL A 186 -15.06 0.60 -3.24
N GLN A 187 -15.41 -0.68 -3.28
CA GLN A 187 -16.44 -1.27 -2.42
C GLN A 187 -15.75 -2.07 -1.32
N THR A 188 -16.28 -2.02 -0.10
CA THR A 188 -15.83 -2.86 1.01
C THR A 188 -17.00 -3.32 1.87
N ARG A 189 -16.89 -4.53 2.43
CA ARG A 189 -17.75 -5.02 3.50
C ARG A 189 -16.86 -5.61 4.59
N ALA A 190 -17.01 -5.09 5.80
CA ALA A 190 -16.31 -5.56 6.98
C ALA A 190 -16.59 -7.05 7.24
N THR A 191 -15.59 -7.79 7.69
CA THR A 191 -15.79 -9.18 8.11
C THR A 191 -16.61 -9.24 9.39
N LYS A 192 -17.37 -10.31 9.60
CA LYS A 192 -18.18 -10.46 10.82
C LYS A 192 -17.38 -10.23 12.13
N PRO A 193 -16.15 -10.75 12.28
CA PRO A 193 -15.34 -10.51 13.49
C PRO A 193 -14.88 -9.05 13.72
N LEU A 194 -14.86 -8.20 12.68
CA LEU A 194 -14.67 -6.75 12.83
C LEU A 194 -15.99 -6.06 13.17
N TRP A 195 -17.05 -6.43 12.46
CA TRP A 195 -18.37 -5.86 12.62
C TRP A 195 -18.95 -6.06 14.02
N ASP A 196 -18.77 -7.25 14.58
CA ASP A 196 -19.13 -7.58 15.97
C ASP A 196 -18.38 -6.73 17.01
N LYS A 197 -17.27 -6.09 16.64
CA LYS A 197 -16.52 -5.14 17.49
C LYS A 197 -16.88 -3.67 17.21
N GLY A 198 -17.86 -3.41 16.34
CA GLY A 198 -18.25 -2.05 15.95
C GLY A 198 -17.24 -1.35 15.05
N MET A 199 -16.52 -2.11 14.20
CA MET A 199 -15.55 -1.57 13.24
C MET A 199 -15.90 -2.04 11.81
N HIS A 200 -15.82 -1.14 10.83
CA HIS A 200 -15.85 -1.50 9.42
C HIS A 200 -14.44 -1.78 8.87
N PHE A 201 -13.43 -1.08 9.43
CA PHE A 201 -12.04 -1.19 9.02
C PHE A 201 -11.17 -1.83 10.10
N GLY A 202 -10.21 -2.64 9.68
CA GLY A 202 -9.12 -3.08 10.56
C GLY A 202 -7.96 -2.09 10.59
N VAL A 203 -6.85 -2.49 11.20
CA VAL A 203 -5.62 -1.69 11.23
C VAL A 203 -5.05 -1.50 9.81
N ARG A 204 -4.70 -0.27 9.39
CA ARG A 204 -4.00 -0.07 8.12
C ARG A 204 -2.65 -0.80 8.15
N ALA A 205 -2.45 -1.70 7.19
CA ALA A 205 -1.14 -2.26 6.90
C ALA A 205 -0.28 -1.29 6.06
N ALA A 206 1.01 -1.21 6.35
CA ALA A 206 1.99 -0.70 5.41
C ALA A 206 2.34 -1.80 4.41
N PHE A 207 2.48 -1.44 3.13
CA PHE A 207 3.00 -2.33 2.08
C PHE A 207 4.32 -1.78 1.53
N ASP A 208 5.39 -2.58 1.52
CA ASP A 208 6.61 -2.31 0.76
C ASP A 208 6.94 -3.49 -0.16
N LYS A 209 7.34 -3.19 -1.39
CA LYS A 209 7.52 -4.16 -2.49
C LYS A 209 6.41 -5.22 -2.55
N GLY A 210 5.15 -4.85 -2.28
CA GLY A 210 3.98 -5.74 -2.30
C GLY A 210 3.82 -6.64 -1.07
N GLN A 211 4.82 -6.69 -0.17
CA GLN A 211 4.73 -7.35 1.12
C GLN A 211 4.10 -6.41 2.15
N ALA A 212 3.18 -6.92 2.97
CA ALA A 212 2.72 -6.20 4.14
C ALA A 212 3.84 -6.18 5.19
N THR A 213 4.29 -4.99 5.58
CA THR A 213 5.38 -4.79 6.55
C THR A 213 4.89 -4.45 7.96
N GLY A 214 3.60 -4.72 8.22
CA GLY A 214 2.96 -4.56 9.53
C GLY A 214 2.02 -3.34 9.62
N PRO A 215 1.53 -3.00 10.82
CA PRO A 215 1.83 -3.66 12.09
C PRO A 215 1.30 -5.10 12.14
N PHE A 216 2.04 -5.97 12.81
CA PHE A 216 1.60 -7.32 13.18
C PHE A 216 1.96 -7.58 14.64
N VAL A 217 1.04 -8.11 15.45
CA VAL A 217 1.38 -8.48 16.84
C VAL A 217 2.15 -9.80 16.86
N CYS A 218 3.38 -9.78 17.36
CA CYS A 218 4.27 -10.94 17.50
C CYS A 218 4.66 -11.25 18.95
N GLY A 219 3.84 -10.83 19.91
CA GLY A 219 3.97 -11.23 21.31
C GLY A 219 3.32 -10.24 22.26
N ARG A 220 3.82 -10.23 23.51
CA ARG A 220 3.41 -9.29 24.55
C ARG A 220 4.65 -8.64 25.16
N ASN A 221 4.57 -7.33 25.38
CA ASN A 221 5.53 -6.58 26.18
C ASN A 221 5.02 -6.49 27.63
N TRP A 222 5.94 -6.49 28.59
CA TRP A 222 5.65 -6.32 30.01
C TRP A 222 6.28 -5.00 30.48
N VAL A 223 5.48 -3.92 30.51
CA VAL A 223 5.98 -2.57 30.79
C VAL A 223 6.11 -2.35 32.29
N ASN A 224 7.34 -2.19 32.77
CA ASN A 224 7.64 -1.86 34.17
C ASN A 224 7.46 -0.36 34.43
N ARG A 225 6.21 0.11 34.50
CA ARG A 225 5.91 1.43 35.07
C ARG A 225 6.35 1.45 36.55
N THR A 226 6.90 2.57 37.01
CA THR A 226 7.35 2.70 38.40
C THR A 226 6.21 2.44 39.39
N ASN A 227 6.52 1.74 40.48
CA ASN A 227 5.59 1.25 41.52
C ASN A 227 4.66 0.07 41.15
N VAL A 228 4.78 -0.56 39.97
CA VAL A 228 4.12 -1.87 39.72
C VAL A 228 5.16 -3.00 39.87
N SER A 229 4.93 -3.93 40.81
CA SER A 229 5.87 -5.02 41.14
C SER A 229 5.91 -6.17 40.14
N SER A 230 5.00 -6.17 39.17
CA SER A 230 5.02 -6.96 37.94
C SER A 230 4.61 -6.05 36.80
N GLY A 231 5.36 -6.02 35.70
CA GLY A 231 5.05 -5.15 34.57
C GLY A 231 3.64 -5.35 34.01
N THR A 232 3.11 -4.35 33.30
CA THR A 232 1.76 -4.42 32.72
C THR A 232 1.80 -5.01 31.31
N PRO A 233 0.93 -5.99 30.96
CA PRO A 233 0.93 -6.61 29.65
C PRO A 233 0.27 -5.70 28.60
N GLN A 234 0.85 -5.69 27.40
CA GLN A 234 0.34 -5.04 26.19
C GLN A 234 0.84 -5.80 24.95
N PRO A 235 0.26 -5.64 23.75
CA PRO A 235 0.81 -6.23 22.52
C PRO A 235 2.24 -5.77 22.24
N ARG A 236 3.01 -6.62 21.55
CA ARG A 236 4.32 -6.30 20.97
C ARG A 236 4.23 -6.44 19.46
N PHE A 237 4.57 -5.40 18.71
CA PHE A 237 4.56 -5.43 17.26
C PHE A 237 5.87 -5.96 16.65
N CYS A 238 5.81 -6.43 15.40
CA CYS A 238 6.97 -6.80 14.60
C CYS A 238 7.79 -5.58 14.20
N ASP A 239 9.11 -5.74 14.19
CA ASP A 239 10.03 -4.86 13.46
C ASP A 239 10.00 -5.20 11.96
N GLY A 240 8.84 -4.99 11.32
CA GLY A 240 8.58 -5.30 9.90
C GLY A 240 7.55 -6.42 9.67
N PRO A 241 7.69 -7.24 8.60
CA PRO A 241 6.69 -8.24 8.22
C PRO A 241 6.55 -9.37 9.25
N TRP A 242 5.42 -10.09 9.17
CA TRP A 242 5.20 -11.32 9.93
C TRP A 242 6.19 -12.43 9.50
N GLN A 243 6.49 -13.37 10.40
CA GLN A 243 7.34 -14.53 10.16
C GLN A 243 6.67 -15.79 10.71
N GLU A 244 6.63 -16.87 9.92
CA GLU A 244 5.95 -18.14 10.29
C GLU A 244 6.51 -18.80 11.56
N SER A 245 7.75 -18.47 11.94
CA SER A 245 8.41 -18.92 13.17
C SER A 245 7.81 -18.33 14.46
N ILE A 246 6.97 -17.29 14.37
CA ILE A 246 6.40 -16.60 15.52
C ILE A 246 5.24 -17.41 16.10
N THR A 247 5.45 -17.99 17.28
CA THR A 247 4.37 -18.57 18.09
C THR A 247 3.66 -17.47 18.86
N LEU A 248 2.36 -17.28 18.62
CA LEU A 248 1.57 -16.20 19.21
C LEU A 248 0.46 -16.70 20.14
N THR A 249 0.44 -16.16 21.37
CA THR A 249 -0.50 -16.54 22.43
C THR A 249 -1.01 -15.32 23.20
N SER A 250 -2.34 -15.21 23.32
CA SER A 250 -3.06 -14.15 24.05
C SER A 250 -2.74 -14.15 25.55
N ILE A 251 -3.23 -13.15 26.29
CA ILE A 251 -3.15 -13.15 27.76
C ILE A 251 -3.80 -14.41 28.38
N ASN A 252 -4.87 -14.90 27.75
CA ASN A 252 -5.74 -15.99 28.21
C ASN A 252 -5.32 -17.37 27.66
N GLY A 253 -4.14 -17.51 27.05
CA GLY A 253 -3.65 -18.78 26.52
C GLY A 253 -4.25 -19.21 25.17
N LYS A 254 -5.06 -18.38 24.53
CA LYS A 254 -5.55 -18.60 23.15
C LYS A 254 -4.39 -18.44 22.18
N ASN A 255 -4.07 -19.50 21.45
CA ASN A 255 -3.05 -19.49 20.39
C ASN A 255 -3.66 -19.03 19.06
N TYR A 256 -2.83 -18.44 18.19
CA TYR A 256 -3.21 -18.00 16.84
C TYR A 256 -2.37 -18.75 15.80
N SER A 257 -2.94 -18.96 14.61
CA SER A 257 -2.26 -19.58 13.46
C SER A 257 -2.02 -18.52 12.40
N GLY A 258 -0.75 -18.17 12.17
CA GLY A 258 -0.38 -17.00 11.36
C GLY A 258 -0.58 -15.67 12.09
N PRO A 259 -0.48 -14.52 11.39
CA PRO A 259 -0.60 -13.20 12.01
C PRO A 259 -1.98 -13.00 12.63
N PHE A 260 -2.04 -12.35 13.80
CA PHE A 260 -3.27 -12.10 14.54
C PHE A 260 -4.31 -11.36 13.70
N GLU A 261 -3.86 -10.30 13.02
CA GLU A 261 -4.64 -9.43 12.16
C GLU A 261 -5.49 -10.24 11.17
N TRP A 262 -4.86 -11.00 10.27
CA TRP A 262 -5.58 -11.74 9.23
C TRP A 262 -6.21 -13.04 9.74
N SER A 263 -5.63 -13.71 10.74
CA SER A 263 -6.18 -14.97 11.26
C SER A 263 -7.48 -14.78 12.06
N GLN A 264 -7.68 -13.62 12.70
CA GLN A 264 -8.92 -13.30 13.43
C GLN A 264 -9.94 -12.52 12.60
N TYR A 265 -9.48 -11.60 11.75
CA TYR A 265 -10.33 -10.62 11.07
C TYR A 265 -10.35 -10.74 9.54
N GLY A 266 -9.59 -11.67 8.96
CA GLY A 266 -9.48 -11.86 7.51
C GLY A 266 -8.64 -10.77 6.83
N TYR A 267 -8.60 -10.79 5.50
CA TYR A 267 -7.89 -9.77 4.71
C TYR A 267 -8.77 -8.52 4.53
N PHE A 268 -9.09 -7.84 5.62
CA PHE A 268 -9.93 -6.64 5.64
C PHE A 268 -9.28 -5.44 4.91
N VAL A 269 -10.08 -4.45 4.52
CA VAL A 269 -9.56 -3.10 4.24
C VAL A 269 -9.17 -2.47 5.57
N GLY A 270 -7.90 -2.07 5.68
CA GLY A 270 -7.39 -1.40 6.87
C GLY A 270 -7.43 0.12 6.72
N CYS A 271 -7.61 0.86 7.81
CA CYS A 271 -7.59 2.32 7.80
C CYS A 271 -6.69 2.92 8.89
N ASN A 272 -6.31 4.19 8.70
CA ASN A 272 -5.56 5.01 9.64
C ASN A 272 -5.91 6.48 9.42
N ASN A 273 -6.34 7.19 10.46
CA ASN A 273 -6.33 8.66 10.45
C ASN A 273 -4.86 9.12 10.60
N LEU A 274 -4.37 9.98 9.70
CA LEU A 274 -2.99 10.46 9.81
C LEU A 274 -2.88 11.38 11.03
N GLY A 275 -2.02 11.02 11.98
CA GLY A 275 -1.97 11.57 13.34
C GLY A 275 -2.24 10.52 14.43
N GLU A 276 -2.71 9.33 14.06
CA GLU A 276 -3.04 8.21 14.94
C GLU A 276 -2.26 6.94 14.53
N PHE A 277 -2.40 5.86 15.32
CA PHE A 277 -1.78 4.56 15.05
C PHE A 277 -2.24 3.96 13.71
N PRO A 278 -1.38 3.25 12.94
CA PRO A 278 0.01 2.91 13.26
C PRO A 278 1.06 3.95 12.85
N PHE A 279 0.88 4.66 11.74
CA PHE A 279 1.82 5.68 11.28
C PHE A 279 1.16 6.60 10.22
N PRO A 280 1.34 7.93 10.31
CA PRO A 280 2.10 8.68 11.31
C PRO A 280 1.32 8.93 12.60
N THR A 281 1.97 8.83 13.75
CA THR A 281 1.39 9.07 15.09
C THR A 281 1.60 10.49 15.63
N TYR A 282 2.11 11.40 14.80
CA TYR A 282 2.38 12.81 15.11
C TYR A 282 1.38 13.73 14.37
N PRO A 283 1.07 14.94 14.88
CA PRO A 283 0.04 15.81 14.31
C PRO A 283 0.21 16.09 12.81
N VAL A 284 -0.87 15.93 12.04
CA VAL A 284 -0.88 16.13 10.59
C VAL A 284 -1.82 17.26 10.18
N ALA A 285 -1.27 18.24 9.45
CA ALA A 285 -1.99 19.44 9.01
C ALA A 285 -2.85 19.25 7.73
N TYR A 286 -2.96 18.04 7.19
CA TYR A 286 -3.88 17.72 6.09
C TYR A 286 -5.24 17.31 6.68
N PRO A 287 -6.30 18.14 6.56
CA PRO A 287 -7.52 17.97 7.35
C PRO A 287 -8.30 16.71 6.94
N ARG A 288 -8.56 15.83 7.92
CA ARG A 288 -9.19 14.51 7.73
C ARG A 288 -8.41 13.60 6.76
N ALA A 289 -7.09 13.69 6.74
CA ALA A 289 -6.28 12.74 5.98
C ALA A 289 -6.44 11.31 6.53
N VAL A 290 -6.76 10.38 5.63
CA VAL A 290 -6.88 8.94 5.95
C VAL A 290 -6.05 8.13 4.95
N TRP A 291 -5.30 7.16 5.45
CA TRP A 291 -4.65 6.12 4.66
C TRP A 291 -5.42 4.81 4.75
N TYR A 292 -5.37 4.04 3.66
CA TYR A 292 -6.02 2.74 3.53
C TYR A 292 -5.02 1.68 3.05
N SER A 293 -5.23 0.43 3.45
CA SER A 293 -4.51 -0.74 2.96
C SER A 293 -5.45 -1.71 2.25
N LEU A 294 -5.10 -2.09 1.03
CA LEU A 294 -5.91 -2.93 0.15
C LEU A 294 -5.19 -4.28 -0.11
N PRO A 295 -5.39 -5.30 0.75
CA PRO A 295 -4.72 -6.59 0.61
C PRO A 295 -5.29 -7.39 -0.58
N GLY A 296 -4.47 -7.61 -1.60
CA GLY A 296 -4.70 -8.63 -2.62
C GLY A 296 -4.03 -9.95 -2.22
N SER A 297 -3.92 -10.86 -3.18
CA SER A 297 -3.25 -12.16 -3.00
C SER A 297 -1.79 -12.01 -2.57
N CYS A 298 -1.26 -12.99 -1.83
CA CYS A 298 0.13 -13.01 -1.36
C CYS A 298 0.61 -11.77 -0.57
N PRO A 299 -0.19 -11.18 0.35
CA PRO A 299 0.25 -10.02 1.11
C PRO A 299 1.39 -10.34 2.09
N ASP A 300 1.63 -11.63 2.40
CA ASP A 300 2.72 -12.12 3.25
C ASP A 300 4.12 -11.95 2.63
N VAL A 301 4.24 -11.80 1.30
CA VAL A 301 5.52 -11.87 0.56
C VAL A 301 5.69 -10.72 -0.44
N PRO A 302 6.92 -10.40 -0.88
CA PRO A 302 7.12 -9.41 -1.94
C PRO A 302 6.54 -9.86 -3.28
N PHE A 303 6.15 -8.92 -4.14
CA PHE A 303 5.52 -9.18 -5.45
C PHE A 303 6.35 -10.10 -6.37
N PHE A 304 7.67 -10.15 -6.18
CA PHE A 304 8.61 -10.97 -6.95
C PHE A 304 8.79 -12.39 -6.38
N SER A 305 8.10 -12.70 -5.28
CA SER A 305 8.08 -14.00 -4.60
C SER A 305 6.69 -14.61 -4.52
N GLU A 306 5.70 -14.02 -5.22
CA GLU A 306 4.35 -14.59 -5.38
C GLU A 306 4.40 -15.96 -6.09
N THR A 307 3.70 -16.95 -5.55
CA THR A 307 3.60 -18.31 -6.10
C THR A 307 2.16 -18.80 -6.07
N LYS A 308 1.79 -19.80 -6.89
CA LYS A 308 0.44 -20.38 -6.86
C LYS A 308 0.07 -21.06 -5.53
N ALA A 309 1.05 -21.57 -4.79
CA ALA A 309 0.83 -22.06 -3.43
C ALA A 309 0.47 -20.91 -2.47
N CYS A 310 1.18 -19.79 -2.57
CA CYS A 310 0.89 -18.58 -1.81
C CYS A 310 -0.45 -17.93 -2.21
N GLU A 311 -0.81 -17.88 -3.49
CA GLU A 311 -2.13 -17.37 -3.95
C GLU A 311 -3.29 -18.19 -3.37
N ALA A 312 -3.11 -19.50 -3.17
CA ALA A 312 -4.12 -20.38 -2.61
C ALA A 312 -4.19 -20.33 -1.07
N ALA A 313 -3.05 -20.21 -0.39
CA ALA A 313 -2.97 -20.10 1.07
C ALA A 313 -3.38 -18.72 1.59
N SER A 314 -2.93 -17.67 0.92
CA SER A 314 -3.18 -16.26 1.24
C SER A 314 -3.84 -15.53 0.06
N PRO A 315 -5.15 -15.77 -0.21
CA PRO A 315 -5.86 -15.19 -1.36
C PRO A 315 -6.03 -13.67 -1.31
N GLY A 316 -5.83 -13.04 -0.14
CA GLY A 316 -6.13 -11.62 0.06
C GLY A 316 -7.62 -11.36 0.24
N GLY A 317 -8.01 -10.09 0.26
CA GLY A 317 -9.40 -9.66 0.45
C GLY A 317 -10.13 -9.31 -0.85
N PHE A 318 -9.43 -9.37 -1.99
CA PHE A 318 -9.94 -8.91 -3.26
C PHE A 318 -10.85 -9.95 -3.92
N CYS A 319 -12.16 -9.71 -3.91
CA CYS A 319 -13.16 -10.61 -4.48
C CYS A 319 -12.96 -10.93 -5.97
N GLY A 320 -12.31 -10.01 -6.70
CA GLY A 320 -12.30 -9.91 -8.16
C GLY A 320 -13.00 -8.64 -8.65
N LEU A 321 -12.83 -8.34 -9.94
CA LEU A 321 -13.55 -7.25 -10.61
C LEU A 321 -15.06 -7.56 -10.68
N GLU A 322 -15.89 -6.50 -10.70
CA GLU A 322 -17.36 -6.55 -10.84
C GLU A 322 -18.13 -7.35 -9.77
N LYS A 323 -17.45 -7.89 -8.76
CA LYS A 323 -18.05 -8.62 -7.64
C LYS A 323 -18.28 -7.73 -6.43
N THR A 324 -19.48 -7.82 -5.86
CA THR A 324 -19.83 -7.20 -4.58
C THR A 324 -19.18 -7.95 -3.41
N PRO A 325 -18.49 -7.26 -2.48
CA PRO A 325 -17.95 -7.86 -1.26
C PRO A 325 -18.98 -8.61 -0.41
N THR A 326 -18.63 -9.85 -0.04
CA THR A 326 -19.42 -10.70 0.87
C THR A 326 -19.06 -10.48 2.33
N GLY A 327 -17.88 -9.91 2.62
CA GLY A 327 -17.34 -9.80 3.98
C GLY A 327 -16.87 -11.16 4.54
N GLU A 328 -16.65 -12.14 3.66
CA GLU A 328 -15.84 -13.32 3.97
C GLU A 328 -14.37 -12.91 4.02
N GLY A 329 -13.52 -13.66 4.74
CA GLY A 329 -12.14 -13.29 4.97
C GLY A 329 -11.27 -13.20 3.71
N ASP A 330 -11.72 -13.85 2.62
CA ASP A 330 -11.15 -13.85 1.27
C ASP A 330 -11.88 -12.91 0.28
N CYS A 331 -12.97 -12.24 0.69
CA CYS A 331 -13.76 -11.35 -0.15
C CYS A 331 -14.35 -10.18 0.66
N THR A 332 -13.47 -9.28 1.06
CA THR A 332 -13.78 -8.07 1.84
C THR A 332 -13.89 -6.82 0.98
N TRP A 333 -13.24 -6.76 -0.20
CA TRP A 333 -13.22 -5.58 -1.07
C TRP A 333 -13.17 -5.87 -2.56
N SER A 334 -13.59 -4.88 -3.35
CA SER A 334 -13.43 -4.82 -4.81
C SER A 334 -13.28 -3.37 -5.27
N TYR A 335 -12.95 -3.15 -6.53
CA TYR A 335 -12.73 -1.80 -7.06
C TYR A 335 -13.10 -1.66 -8.54
N GLU A 336 -13.44 -0.42 -8.92
CA GLU A 336 -13.54 0.06 -10.29
C GLU A 336 -12.52 1.20 -10.49
N TYR A 337 -11.97 1.35 -11.69
CA TYR A 337 -11.12 2.50 -12.04
C TYR A 337 -11.98 3.77 -12.21
N ALA A 338 -11.59 4.85 -11.54
CA ALA A 338 -12.36 6.10 -11.46
C ALA A 338 -11.54 7.34 -11.85
N GLY A 339 -10.64 7.19 -12.82
CA GLY A 339 -9.90 8.27 -13.46
C GLY A 339 -8.53 8.57 -12.83
N GLU A 340 -7.75 9.40 -13.51
CA GLU A 340 -6.44 9.86 -13.04
C GLU A 340 -6.14 11.30 -13.46
N VAL A 341 -5.32 12.00 -12.67
CA VAL A 341 -4.81 13.35 -12.98
C VAL A 341 -3.29 13.36 -12.84
N ARG A 342 -2.57 14.02 -13.75
CA ARG A 342 -1.12 14.20 -13.60
C ARG A 342 -0.84 15.27 -12.55
N ILE A 343 0.21 15.10 -11.76
CA ILE A 343 0.61 16.10 -10.75
C ILE A 343 0.96 17.42 -11.44
N ASN A 344 1.58 17.35 -12.63
CA ASN A 344 1.83 18.49 -13.50
C ASN A 344 0.55 19.27 -13.88
N ASP A 345 -0.56 18.55 -14.12
CA ASP A 345 -1.86 19.15 -14.44
C ASP A 345 -2.46 19.84 -13.19
N ILE A 346 -2.33 19.22 -12.00
CA ILE A 346 -2.79 19.80 -10.72
C ILE A 346 -2.10 21.13 -10.44
N VAL A 347 -0.77 21.17 -10.57
CA VAL A 347 0.06 22.29 -10.08
C VAL A 347 0.42 23.32 -11.17
N GLY A 348 -0.17 23.21 -12.36
CA GLY A 348 0.01 24.16 -13.46
C GLY A 348 1.34 24.05 -14.22
N ILE A 349 2.10 22.97 -14.05
CA ILE A 349 3.37 22.72 -14.77
C ILE A 349 3.07 22.01 -16.10
N SER A 350 2.48 22.71 -17.06
CA SER A 350 2.10 22.14 -18.36
C SER A 350 3.24 22.01 -19.37
N GLN A 351 4.31 22.82 -19.27
CA GLN A 351 5.30 22.97 -20.36
C GLN A 351 6.77 23.20 -19.89
N TRP A 352 7.12 22.92 -18.63
CA TRP A 352 8.50 23.11 -18.17
C TRP A 352 9.40 21.93 -18.54
N ASP A 353 10.55 22.23 -19.14
CA ASP A 353 11.67 21.30 -19.26
C ASP A 353 12.27 21.08 -17.87
N TRP A 354 12.00 19.92 -17.28
CA TRP A 354 12.33 19.60 -15.89
C TRP A 354 13.84 19.55 -15.60
N PRO A 355 14.70 18.96 -16.46
CA PRO A 355 16.13 19.20 -16.45
C PRO A 355 16.49 20.68 -16.28
N HIS A 356 15.97 21.56 -17.14
CA HIS A 356 16.27 22.99 -17.10
C HIS A 356 15.72 23.69 -15.84
N PHE A 357 14.57 23.27 -15.33
CA PHE A 357 14.04 23.76 -14.05
C PHE A 357 15.04 23.52 -12.91
N TRP A 358 15.64 22.33 -12.83
CA TRP A 358 16.64 22.00 -11.82
C TRP A 358 18.01 22.66 -12.07
N GLU A 359 18.44 22.80 -13.32
CA GLU A 359 19.65 23.56 -13.70
C GLU A 359 19.61 25.02 -13.20
N LEU A 360 18.41 25.63 -13.19
CA LEU A 360 18.16 26.97 -12.63
C LEU A 360 18.10 27.00 -11.09
N GLY A 361 18.43 25.90 -10.40
CA GLY A 361 18.43 25.78 -8.95
C GLY A 361 17.03 25.79 -8.31
N LYS A 362 15.97 25.59 -9.10
CA LYS A 362 14.59 25.60 -8.63
C LYS A 362 14.20 24.27 -7.99
N LYS A 363 13.22 24.33 -7.08
CA LYS A 363 12.68 23.17 -6.34
C LYS A 363 11.17 23.24 -6.33
N GLU A 364 10.51 22.09 -6.52
CA GLU A 364 9.06 21.98 -6.35
C GLU A 364 8.65 22.17 -4.87
N TYR A 365 9.47 21.68 -3.92
CA TYR A 365 9.37 21.95 -2.50
C TYR A 365 10.74 21.79 -1.81
N ASP A 366 10.99 22.53 -0.74
CA ASP A 366 12.17 22.44 0.12
C ASP A 366 11.75 22.38 1.61
N PRO A 367 11.91 21.21 2.27
CA PRO A 367 11.44 21.02 3.64
C PRO A 367 12.20 21.85 4.69
N PHE A 368 13.37 22.42 4.35
CA PHE A 368 14.10 23.31 5.25
C PHE A 368 13.57 24.75 5.25
N THR A 369 12.81 25.14 4.22
CA THR A 369 12.24 26.50 4.11
C THR A 369 10.71 26.53 4.14
N ASP A 370 10.07 25.35 4.15
CA ASP A 370 8.62 25.15 4.03
C ASP A 370 8.03 25.76 2.74
N ARG A 371 8.84 25.80 1.66
CA ARG A 371 8.52 26.47 0.37
C ARG A 371 9.22 25.83 -0.80
N GLY A 372 8.65 25.98 -2.00
CA GLY A 372 9.39 25.74 -3.24
C GLY A 372 10.37 26.89 -3.57
N LEU A 373 11.31 26.63 -4.48
CA LEU A 373 12.24 27.64 -4.98
C LEU A 373 11.88 27.97 -6.43
N GLY A 374 11.40 29.19 -6.69
CA GLY A 374 10.91 29.60 -8.01
C GLY A 374 9.57 28.98 -8.41
N PHE A 375 8.86 28.40 -7.45
CA PHE A 375 7.55 27.74 -7.55
C PHE A 375 6.96 27.70 -6.13
N SER A 376 5.64 27.82 -5.95
CA SER A 376 5.04 28.02 -4.60
C SER A 376 3.80 27.18 -4.28
N TRP A 377 3.41 26.21 -5.12
CA TRP A 377 2.14 25.50 -4.91
C TRP A 377 2.14 24.64 -3.63
N TRP A 378 3.30 24.13 -3.22
CA TRP A 378 3.48 23.32 -2.00
C TRP A 378 3.78 24.15 -0.73
N ASP A 379 4.02 25.45 -0.79
CA ASP A 379 4.40 26.28 0.38
C ASP A 379 3.48 26.13 1.60
N GLY A 380 4.03 25.81 2.78
CA GLY A 380 3.26 25.63 4.01
C GLY A 380 2.67 24.23 4.16
N ILE A 381 3.52 23.25 4.47
CA ILE A 381 3.19 21.85 4.79
C ILE A 381 2.34 21.73 6.05
N ASN A 382 2.58 22.61 7.03
CA ASN A 382 1.84 22.68 8.29
C ASN A 382 0.64 23.64 8.24
N ASN A 383 0.36 24.27 7.09
CA ASN A 383 -0.74 25.21 6.94
C ASN A 383 -2.04 24.50 6.50
N VAL A 384 -2.95 24.29 7.45
CA VAL A 384 -4.24 23.62 7.23
C VAL A 384 -5.10 24.28 6.15
N THR A 385 -4.99 25.61 5.96
CA THR A 385 -5.71 26.35 4.92
C THR A 385 -5.15 26.04 3.54
N GLU A 386 -3.84 26.05 3.38
CA GLU A 386 -3.17 25.71 2.10
C GLU A 386 -3.34 24.22 1.76
N ASN A 387 -3.25 23.33 2.75
CA ASN A 387 -3.52 21.91 2.54
C ASN A 387 -4.98 21.68 2.09
N ARG A 388 -5.94 22.45 2.63
CA ARG A 388 -7.34 22.44 2.15
C ARG A 388 -7.47 22.99 0.73
N ARG A 389 -6.73 24.04 0.37
CA ARG A 389 -6.66 24.56 -1.01
C ARG A 389 -6.18 23.46 -1.99
N ARG A 390 -5.07 22.77 -1.67
CA ARG A 390 -4.50 21.66 -2.47
C ARG A 390 -5.50 20.54 -2.72
N ILE A 391 -6.24 20.13 -1.68
CA ILE A 391 -7.31 19.12 -1.78
C ILE A 391 -8.41 19.61 -2.73
N ASN A 392 -8.91 20.84 -2.54
CA ASN A 392 -10.01 21.39 -3.32
C ASN A 392 -9.64 21.60 -4.80
N GLU A 393 -8.43 22.10 -5.10
CA GLU A 393 -7.95 22.27 -6.48
C GLU A 393 -7.79 20.92 -7.18
N THR A 394 -7.23 19.92 -6.50
CA THR A 394 -7.06 18.57 -7.07
C THR A 394 -8.40 17.89 -7.36
N GLU A 395 -9.38 17.99 -6.46
CA GLU A 395 -10.72 17.43 -6.72
C GLU A 395 -11.46 18.22 -7.82
N THR A 396 -11.23 19.53 -7.92
CA THR A 396 -11.78 20.33 -9.03
C THR A 396 -11.24 19.84 -10.38
N LEU A 397 -9.95 19.50 -10.47
CA LEU A 397 -9.38 18.90 -11.67
C LEU A 397 -9.97 17.51 -11.98
N PHE A 398 -10.21 16.67 -10.97
CA PHE A 398 -10.91 15.39 -11.16
C PHE A 398 -12.33 15.59 -11.71
N ARG A 399 -13.11 16.54 -11.18
CA ARG A 399 -14.46 16.88 -11.69
C ARG A 399 -14.43 17.38 -13.13
N LEU A 400 -13.49 18.28 -13.46
CA LEU A 400 -13.34 18.83 -14.82
C LEU A 400 -12.94 17.76 -15.85
N ARG A 401 -12.12 16.78 -15.46
CA ARG A 401 -11.63 15.70 -16.33
C ARG A 401 -12.60 14.53 -16.44
N TYR A 402 -13.44 14.30 -15.43
CA TYR A 402 -14.40 13.20 -15.36
C TYR A 402 -15.81 13.67 -14.96
N PRO A 403 -16.45 14.56 -15.73
CA PRO A 403 -17.72 15.20 -15.37
C PRO A 403 -18.92 14.25 -15.28
N ASN A 404 -18.80 13.05 -15.84
CA ASN A 404 -19.84 12.00 -15.81
C ASN A 404 -19.66 10.99 -14.67
N MET A 405 -18.66 11.16 -13.80
CA MET A 405 -18.49 10.33 -12.60
C MET A 405 -19.27 10.91 -11.42
N THR A 406 -19.80 10.04 -10.58
CA THR A 406 -20.44 10.36 -9.30
C THR A 406 -19.57 11.29 -8.46
N ALA A 407 -20.16 12.31 -7.83
CA ALA A 407 -19.39 13.23 -6.99
C ALA A 407 -18.91 12.53 -5.70
N PRO A 408 -17.73 12.87 -5.15
CA PRO A 408 -17.32 12.39 -3.82
C PRO A 408 -18.27 12.79 -2.69
N GLU A 409 -19.08 13.84 -2.90
CA GLU A 409 -20.16 14.24 -2.00
C GLU A 409 -21.34 13.26 -1.99
N GLU A 410 -21.57 12.53 -3.10
CA GLU A 410 -22.60 11.49 -3.23
C GLU A 410 -22.07 10.10 -2.81
N LEU A 411 -20.74 9.91 -2.81
CA LEU A 411 -20.03 8.74 -2.28
C LEU A 411 -19.12 9.14 -1.12
N PRO A 412 -19.68 9.68 -0.01
CA PRO A 412 -18.89 10.20 1.10
C PRO A 412 -18.01 9.10 1.70
N ALA A 413 -16.71 9.39 1.80
CA ALA A 413 -15.78 8.46 2.42
C ALA A 413 -16.19 8.18 3.88
N PRO A 414 -16.34 6.89 4.27
CA PRO A 414 -16.69 6.52 5.63
C PRO A 414 -15.57 6.95 6.59
N ALA A 415 -15.94 7.16 7.85
CA ALA A 415 -14.96 7.39 8.91
C ALA A 415 -14.03 6.18 9.04
N CYS A 416 -12.75 6.43 9.32
CA CYS A 416 -11.87 5.38 9.81
C CYS A 416 -12.25 5.09 11.26
N ASP A 417 -12.97 3.98 11.47
CA ASP A 417 -13.55 3.57 12.76
C ASP A 417 -12.73 2.50 13.49
N PHE A 418 -11.53 2.20 12.98
CA PHE A 418 -10.55 1.34 13.60
C PHE A 418 -10.25 1.80 15.04
N GLN A 419 -10.62 0.98 16.01
CA GLN A 419 -10.40 1.21 17.43
C GLN A 419 -9.32 0.27 17.93
N TYR A 420 -8.08 0.77 18.01
CA TYR A 420 -6.89 0.04 18.45
C TYR A 420 -7.15 -0.88 19.67
N GLY A 421 -7.75 -0.33 20.73
CA GLY A 421 -8.04 -1.11 21.95
C GLY A 421 -9.06 -2.23 21.72
N LYS A 422 -10.14 -2.00 20.96
CA LYS A 422 -11.14 -3.05 20.64
C LYS A 422 -10.54 -4.16 19.79
N PHE A 423 -9.65 -3.80 18.87
CA PHE A 423 -8.96 -4.72 17.97
C PHE A 423 -7.92 -5.58 18.71
N TYR A 424 -7.09 -4.98 19.57
CA TYR A 424 -5.96 -5.64 20.25
C TYR A 424 -6.19 -6.10 21.71
N HIS A 425 -7.44 -6.05 22.20
CA HIS A 425 -7.81 -6.44 23.57
C HIS A 425 -7.26 -7.80 24.06
N ASP A 426 -7.11 -8.80 23.18
CA ASP A 426 -6.59 -10.15 23.46
C ASP A 426 -5.16 -10.15 24.07
N PHE A 427 -4.42 -9.03 23.97
CA PHE A 427 -3.04 -8.88 24.46
C PHE A 427 -2.90 -8.04 25.74
N TYR A 428 -4.01 -7.51 26.28
CA TYR A 428 -4.08 -6.73 27.51
C TYR A 428 -4.61 -7.56 28.69
N LEU A 429 -4.47 -7.08 29.94
CA LEU A 429 -4.95 -7.80 31.13
C LEU A 429 -6.48 -7.75 31.32
N ARG A 430 -7.14 -6.70 30.82
CA ARG A 430 -8.58 -6.49 30.95
C ARG A 430 -9.18 -5.97 29.65
N ASN A 431 -10.37 -6.45 29.29
CA ASN A 431 -11.22 -5.77 28.31
C ASN A 431 -11.96 -4.59 28.99
N PRO A 432 -11.96 -3.36 28.45
CA PRO A 432 -12.77 -2.24 28.96
C PRO A 432 -14.14 -2.15 28.28
N TYR A 433 -14.36 -2.91 27.20
CA TYR A 433 -15.50 -2.83 26.30
C TYR A 433 -16.52 -3.97 26.49
N GLU A 434 -16.25 -4.93 27.38
CA GLU A 434 -17.23 -5.90 27.87
C GLU A 434 -18.06 -5.26 28.99
N GLU A 435 -19.39 -5.30 28.90
CA GLU A 435 -20.28 -4.69 29.90
C GLU A 435 -20.09 -5.32 31.29
N ASP A 436 -19.96 -6.66 31.35
CA ASP A 436 -19.77 -7.45 32.57
C ASP A 436 -18.41 -7.22 33.27
N SER A 437 -17.45 -6.57 32.61
CA SER A 437 -16.05 -6.54 33.07
C SER A 437 -15.79 -5.73 34.35
N ALA A 438 -16.62 -4.71 34.62
CA ALA A 438 -16.70 -3.96 35.89
C ALA A 438 -17.77 -2.83 35.79
N PRO A 439 -18.28 -2.31 36.92
CA PRO A 439 -18.90 -0.98 36.96
C PRO A 439 -17.94 0.09 36.42
N CYS A 440 -18.44 0.96 35.53
CA CYS A 440 -17.62 2.03 34.95
C CYS A 440 -17.64 3.31 35.82
N GLY A 441 -16.68 4.20 35.61
CA GLY A 441 -16.62 5.49 36.29
C GLY A 441 -15.42 6.35 35.91
N LYS A 442 -15.40 7.58 36.44
CA LYS A 442 -14.29 8.53 36.27
C LYS A 442 -13.31 8.44 37.46
N PRO A 443 -12.02 8.77 37.29
CA PRO A 443 -11.04 8.72 38.38
C PRO A 443 -11.38 9.74 39.47
N ALA A 444 -11.28 9.34 40.73
CA ALA A 444 -11.53 10.25 41.84
C ALA A 444 -10.47 11.38 41.91
N PRO A 445 -10.84 12.62 42.28
CA PRO A 445 -9.90 13.72 42.43
C PRO A 445 -8.73 13.38 43.36
N GLY A 446 -7.49 13.58 42.90
CA GLY A 446 -6.26 13.30 43.64
C GLY A 446 -5.84 11.82 43.71
N SER A 447 -6.59 10.90 43.10
CA SER A 447 -6.22 9.47 43.01
C SER A 447 -4.94 9.21 42.21
N SER A 448 -4.32 8.03 42.36
CA SER A 448 -3.16 7.63 41.54
C SER A 448 -3.54 7.66 40.06
N CYS A 449 -4.61 6.96 39.68
CA CYS A 449 -5.14 6.98 38.32
C CYS A 449 -5.25 8.39 37.71
N GLN A 450 -5.81 9.38 38.44
CA GLN A 450 -5.90 10.75 37.90
C GLN A 450 -4.51 11.38 37.66
N LYS A 451 -3.58 11.23 38.61
CA LYS A 451 -2.20 11.74 38.49
C LYS A 451 -1.44 11.07 37.34
N ASP A 452 -1.60 9.75 37.22
CA ASP A 452 -0.92 8.93 36.22
C ASP A 452 -1.45 9.21 34.81
N ILE A 453 -2.77 9.50 34.66
CA ILE A 453 -3.35 10.03 33.42
C ILE A 453 -2.81 11.44 33.10
N SER A 454 -2.75 12.35 34.08
CA SER A 454 -2.22 13.69 33.87
C SER A 454 -0.77 13.65 33.38
N TRP A 455 0.11 12.89 34.05
CA TRP A 455 1.51 12.72 33.66
C TRP A 455 1.67 12.02 32.31
N ALA A 456 0.83 11.01 32.02
CA ALA A 456 0.83 10.33 30.73
C ALA A 456 0.55 11.29 29.56
N LYS A 457 -0.38 12.24 29.74
CA LYS A 457 -0.71 13.27 28.73
C LYS A 457 0.34 14.38 28.60
N SER A 458 1.00 14.78 29.69
CA SER A 458 1.95 15.91 29.65
C SER A 458 3.38 15.51 29.29
N ASP A 459 3.84 14.37 29.78
CA ASP A 459 5.25 13.96 29.72
C ASP A 459 5.41 12.53 29.18
N GLY A 460 4.59 11.59 29.68
CA GLY A 460 4.74 10.15 29.45
C GLY A 460 4.66 9.75 27.98
N VAL A 461 3.66 10.22 27.24
CA VAL A 461 3.48 9.91 25.81
C VAL A 461 4.60 10.46 24.92
N TYR A 462 5.31 11.50 25.37
CA TYR A 462 6.43 12.10 24.65
C TYR A 462 7.78 11.42 24.98
N ALA A 463 7.99 11.04 26.24
CA ALA A 463 9.22 10.41 26.70
C ALA A 463 9.25 8.89 26.48
N HIS A 464 8.09 8.24 26.54
CA HIS A 464 7.91 6.78 26.49
C HIS A 464 6.69 6.38 25.63
N PRO A 465 6.64 6.72 24.33
CA PRO A 465 5.52 6.37 23.46
C PRO A 465 5.25 4.85 23.41
N GLU A 466 6.27 4.02 23.63
CA GLU A 466 6.17 2.56 23.71
C GLU A 466 5.35 2.06 24.93
N TRP A 467 5.02 2.92 25.90
CA TRP A 467 4.09 2.59 26.99
C TRP A 467 2.65 2.99 26.67
N TYR A 468 2.41 3.67 25.55
CA TYR A 468 1.13 4.26 25.15
C TYR A 468 0.71 3.84 23.74
N GLU A 469 1.10 2.63 23.34
CA GLU A 469 0.75 1.98 22.07
C GLU A 469 -0.74 2.17 21.72
N GLY A 470 -1.00 2.63 20.49
CA GLY A 470 -2.33 3.00 20.01
C GLY A 470 -2.76 4.45 20.27
N LEU A 471 -2.12 5.17 21.21
CA LEU A 471 -2.44 6.56 21.55
C LEU A 471 -1.44 7.54 20.92
N SER A 472 -1.93 8.68 20.43
CA SER A 472 -1.08 9.82 20.06
C SER A 472 -1.06 10.88 21.18
N PRO A 473 -0.16 11.87 21.14
CA PRO A 473 -0.18 12.98 22.11
C PRO A 473 -1.45 13.84 22.08
N ALA A 474 -2.32 13.67 21.09
CA ALA A 474 -3.63 14.32 21.01
C ALA A 474 -4.77 13.53 21.69
N ALA A 475 -4.57 12.24 22.01
CA ALA A 475 -5.60 11.35 22.54
C ALA A 475 -6.18 11.82 23.89
N ASP A 476 -7.42 11.46 24.21
CA ASP A 476 -8.14 12.10 25.30
C ASP A 476 -7.91 11.46 26.67
N ALA A 477 -8.21 12.18 27.75
CA ALA A 477 -7.93 11.70 29.11
C ALA A 477 -8.63 10.36 29.44
N GLU A 478 -9.76 10.08 28.77
CA GLU A 478 -10.46 8.81 28.89
C GLU A 478 -9.74 7.66 28.16
N ASP A 479 -9.00 7.92 27.08
CA ASP A 479 -8.25 6.89 26.35
C ASP A 479 -7.01 6.45 27.14
N PHE A 480 -6.33 7.40 27.79
CA PHE A 480 -5.29 7.10 28.76
C PHE A 480 -5.84 6.34 29.97
N GLN A 481 -7.04 6.68 30.48
CA GLN A 481 -7.72 5.87 31.49
C GLN A 481 -8.01 4.45 30.99
N ARG A 482 -8.48 4.32 29.74
CA ARG A 482 -8.84 3.06 29.10
C ARG A 482 -7.62 2.14 28.97
N LEU A 483 -6.49 2.68 28.51
CA LEU A 483 -5.23 1.94 28.43
C LEU A 483 -4.71 1.51 29.81
N LEU A 484 -4.74 2.40 30.81
CA LEU A 484 -4.32 2.05 32.17
C LEU A 484 -5.24 0.99 32.81
N TRP A 485 -6.55 1.00 32.54
CA TRP A 485 -7.46 -0.09 32.90
C TRP A 485 -7.08 -1.40 32.21
N MET A 486 -6.88 -1.38 30.89
CA MET A 486 -6.49 -2.54 30.08
C MET A 486 -5.20 -3.19 30.60
N GLN A 487 -4.23 -2.38 30.97
CA GLN A 487 -2.95 -2.77 31.57
C GLN A 487 -3.08 -3.23 33.04
N GLY A 488 -4.22 -2.95 33.70
CA GLY A 488 -4.42 -3.18 35.13
C GLY A 488 -3.71 -2.21 36.06
N SER A 489 -3.17 -1.11 35.53
CA SER A 489 -2.32 -0.13 36.21
C SER A 489 -3.09 0.80 37.15
N SER A 490 -2.35 1.43 38.08
CA SER A 490 -2.73 2.67 38.79
C SER A 490 -4.03 2.66 39.62
N GLY A 491 -4.66 1.49 39.79
CA GLY A 491 -5.98 1.38 40.41
C GLY A 491 -7.08 2.13 39.65
N CYS A 492 -6.92 2.32 38.34
CA CYS A 492 -7.95 3.01 37.54
C CYS A 492 -9.29 2.26 37.56
N PRO A 493 -10.44 2.96 37.53
CA PRO A 493 -11.73 2.37 37.21
C PRO A 493 -11.86 2.18 35.69
N ARG A 494 -12.74 1.26 35.27
CA ARG A 494 -13.11 1.12 33.85
C ARG A 494 -13.76 2.43 33.37
N PRO A 495 -13.32 3.06 32.26
CA PRO A 495 -14.10 4.15 31.67
C PRO A 495 -15.45 3.61 31.19
N CYS A 496 -16.44 4.47 31.05
CA CYS A 496 -17.70 4.05 30.45
C CYS A 496 -17.53 3.91 28.91
N GLU A 497 -18.54 3.36 28.24
CA GLU A 497 -18.76 3.72 26.84
C GLU A 497 -19.59 5.01 26.79
N SER A 498 -19.40 5.79 25.72
CA SER A 498 -19.79 7.21 25.60
C SER A 498 -20.96 7.43 24.65
#